data_AF-A0A453SKY8-F1
#
_entry.id   AF-A0A453SKY8-F1
#
_cell.length_a   1.000
_cell.length_b   1.000
_cell.length_c   1.000
_cell.angle_alpha   90.00
_cell.angle_beta   90.00
_cell.angle_gamma   90.00
#
_symmetry.space_group_name_H-M   'P 1'
#
loop_
_entity.id
_entity.type
_entity.pdbx_description
1 polymer ?
#
loop_
_entity_poly.entity_id
_entity_poly.type
_entity_poly.pdbx_seq_one_letter_code
_entity_poly.pdbx_strand_id
1 'polypeptide(L)'
;MLRKMKKRKHEHDEVPHTSPALPSAQVQQPQLQPTVSNNRCFLHYLPDLRQAKEIAYNSCQLKPKVEVSDYFDSPSAKLIGKFFSEAGPEPGVLHSSSLREMVVFPQGPGAVMPTYEAVLQEQLRETENRAKELKQEWQTSGCTVIVDSWKSKCDKSFVSVLVQCSKGTQFLRSIDVSEITEDFDELESMLSCVVEDVGAHNIVQIVMNDVSPHMQMAREYVLNKYDSFFFVLCADHCINLLLEKIAALEHVSEVLMKAREITRFLYGHALPMKLKRYVQEEILSSSYLKFVAVFITLERLVSARVGLVQMFSSPEWVPSGWACRDLFERIQSIVKTDDTFWHAAAKVVKVTSPLVRVLYKLESDICPMGILYEAMHGAKEEICVNIGDETGFHPYTVISSGIAACIIQLGKA
;
A
#
# COMPACT_ATOMS: atom_id res chain seq x y z
N MET A 1 -1.28 52.15 -39.44
CA MET A 1 -2.19 53.27 -39.12
C MET A 1 -2.07 53.60 -37.65
N LEU A 2 -1.52 54.77 -37.34
CA LEU A 2 -1.48 55.38 -36.01
C LEU A 2 -2.84 56.03 -35.69
N ARG A 3 -3.28 55.95 -34.42
CA ARG A 3 -3.88 57.02 -33.56
C ARG A 3 -4.40 56.36 -32.28
N LYS A 4 -3.75 56.49 -31.11
CA LYS A 4 -3.67 57.62 -30.15
C LYS A 4 -5.01 58.12 -29.59
N MET A 5 -5.06 58.09 -28.25
CA MET A 5 -5.63 59.04 -27.24
C MET A 5 -6.56 58.30 -26.25
N LYS A 6 -6.51 58.48 -24.92
CA LYS A 6 -6.11 59.68 -24.14
C LYS A 6 -5.80 59.29 -22.67
N LYS A 7 -4.78 59.92 -22.09
CA LYS A 7 -4.48 59.99 -20.64
C LYS A 7 -5.44 60.97 -19.93
N ARG A 8 -5.69 60.74 -18.63
CA ARG A 8 -5.65 61.79 -17.58
C ARG A 8 -5.05 61.24 -16.29
N LYS A 9 -4.18 62.06 -15.69
CA LYS A 9 -3.40 61.91 -14.44
C LYS A 9 -4.05 62.75 -13.33
N HIS A 10 -3.71 62.40 -12.09
CA HIS A 10 -3.38 63.23 -10.88
C HIS A 10 -3.99 62.55 -9.64
N GLU A 11 -3.34 62.44 -8.47
CA GLU A 11 -2.08 62.98 -7.93
C GLU A 11 -1.68 62.16 -6.68
N HIS A 12 -0.43 62.30 -6.24
CA HIS A 12 0.17 61.69 -5.05
C HIS A 12 -0.30 62.33 -3.74
N ASP A 13 -0.20 61.61 -2.63
CA ASP A 13 0.45 62.11 -1.40
C ASP A 13 0.89 60.95 -0.48
N GLU A 14 2.05 61.12 0.15
CA GLU A 14 2.85 60.11 0.83
C GLU A 14 3.15 60.56 2.30
N VAL A 15 3.20 59.58 3.22
CA VAL A 15 3.86 59.48 4.57
C VAL A 15 3.37 60.40 5.74
N PRO A 16 3.65 60.14 7.06
CA PRO A 16 4.23 58.97 7.76
C PRO A 16 3.66 58.54 9.16
N HIS A 17 4.10 57.33 9.60
CA HIS A 17 4.46 56.82 10.94
C HIS A 17 3.48 56.84 12.14
N THR A 18 3.23 55.65 12.75
CA THR A 18 3.75 55.24 14.10
C THR A 18 3.23 53.85 14.52
N SER A 19 4.14 52.97 14.95
CA SER A 19 3.85 51.76 15.72
C SER A 19 3.67 52.10 17.21
N PRO A 20 3.04 51.23 18.02
CA PRO A 20 3.86 50.43 18.96
C PRO A 20 3.39 48.97 19.12
N ALA A 21 4.27 48.19 19.76
CA ALA A 21 4.29 46.74 19.84
C ALA A 21 3.62 46.14 21.10
N LEU A 22 3.07 44.91 20.94
CA LEU A 22 3.00 43.75 21.87
C LEU A 22 2.28 43.90 23.24
N PRO A 23 1.67 42.83 23.83
CA PRO A 23 2.30 41.52 24.04
C PRO A 23 1.47 40.25 23.80
N SER A 24 2.22 39.17 23.59
CA SER A 24 1.86 37.77 23.48
C SER A 24 1.22 37.23 24.77
N ALA A 25 0.13 36.46 24.65
CA ALA A 25 -0.38 35.61 25.72
C ALA A 25 -0.18 34.13 25.35
N GLN A 26 0.71 33.47 26.09
CA GLN A 26 0.84 32.02 26.14
C GLN A 26 -0.40 31.44 26.82
N VAL A 27 -1.08 30.49 26.17
CA VAL A 27 -2.03 29.59 26.85
C VAL A 27 -1.59 28.15 26.56
N GLN A 28 -1.24 27.47 27.64
CA GLN A 28 -0.82 26.06 27.70
C GLN A 28 -1.90 25.13 27.13
N GLN A 29 -1.50 24.23 26.22
CA GLN A 29 -2.31 23.07 25.85
C GLN A 29 -2.16 21.98 26.95
N PRO A 30 -3.27 21.35 27.41
CA PRO A 30 -3.20 20.21 28.30
C PRO A 30 -2.65 18.96 27.60
N GLN A 31 -1.73 18.28 28.28
CA GLN A 31 -1.19 16.98 27.92
C GLN A 31 -2.30 15.90 28.00
N LEU A 32 -2.63 15.27 26.87
CA LEU A 32 -3.38 14.01 26.83
C LEU A 32 -2.40 12.85 26.65
N GLN A 33 -2.35 11.98 27.67
CA GLN A 33 -1.62 10.72 27.65
C GLN A 33 -2.18 9.78 26.56
N PRO A 34 -1.34 9.10 25.76
CA PRO A 34 -1.81 8.03 24.90
C PRO A 34 -2.08 6.77 25.75
N THR A 35 -3.35 6.35 25.77
CA THR A 35 -3.76 5.03 26.21
C THR A 35 -3.32 4.01 25.17
N VAL A 36 -2.63 2.97 25.65
CA VAL A 36 -2.06 1.87 24.88
C VAL A 36 -3.20 1.00 24.32
N SER A 37 -3.30 0.87 23.00
CA SER A 37 -3.96 -0.27 22.36
C SER A 37 -2.95 -1.01 21.49
N ASN A 38 -2.57 -2.20 21.92
CA ASN A 38 -1.75 -3.14 21.19
C ASN A 38 -2.40 -3.49 19.84
N ASN A 39 -1.77 -3.08 18.73
CA ASN A 39 -1.82 -3.77 17.46
C ASN A 39 -0.45 -3.61 16.80
N ARG A 40 0.32 -4.70 16.76
CA ARG A 40 1.61 -4.76 16.07
C ARG A 40 1.36 -4.75 14.57
N CYS A 41 1.42 -3.57 13.97
CA CYS A 41 1.74 -3.40 12.55
C CYS A 41 3.02 -2.57 12.48
N PHE A 42 3.94 -2.98 11.60
CA PHE A 42 5.25 -2.41 11.33
C PHE A 42 5.36 -0.91 11.64
N LEU A 43 6.25 -0.57 12.58
CA LEU A 43 6.63 0.81 12.86
C LEU A 43 7.26 1.42 11.61
N HIS A 44 6.52 2.32 10.97
CA HIS A 44 7.06 3.21 9.94
C HIS A 44 7.96 4.26 10.60
N TYR A 45 9.27 4.18 10.38
CA TYR A 45 10.16 5.29 10.66
C TYR A 45 10.06 6.34 9.54
N LEU A 46 9.81 7.59 9.90
CA LEU A 46 10.04 8.77 9.05
C LEU A 46 11.50 9.22 9.25
N PRO A 47 12.33 9.32 8.21
CA PRO A 47 13.46 10.23 8.24
C PRO A 47 12.99 11.67 7.95
N ASP A 48 13.44 12.63 8.76
CA ASP A 48 13.24 14.06 8.55
C ASP A 48 14.00 14.52 7.29
N LEU A 49 13.27 14.68 6.17
CA LEU A 49 13.81 15.04 4.86
C LEU A 49 14.03 16.55 4.66
N ARG A 50 14.13 17.35 5.74
CA ARG A 50 14.31 18.82 5.61
C ARG A 50 15.71 19.29 5.21
N GLN A 51 16.66 18.39 4.95
CA GLN A 51 17.91 18.72 4.27
C GLN A 51 18.26 17.67 3.23
N ALA A 52 17.82 17.90 1.99
CA ALA A 52 18.40 17.23 0.84
C ALA A 52 19.84 17.73 0.66
N LYS A 53 20.83 16.91 0.99
CA LYS A 53 22.17 17.03 0.39
C LYS A 53 22.17 16.12 -0.84
N GLU A 54 22.34 16.71 -2.02
CA GLU A 54 22.69 15.98 -3.23
C GLU A 54 23.92 15.10 -2.96
N ILE A 55 23.72 13.78 -3.00
CA ILE A 55 24.82 12.83 -3.14
C ILE A 55 24.74 12.36 -4.59
N ALA A 56 25.53 12.99 -5.45
CA ALA A 56 25.74 12.54 -6.82
C ALA A 56 26.54 11.23 -6.79
N TYR A 57 25.93 10.12 -7.24
CA TYR A 57 26.64 8.88 -7.52
C TYR A 57 27.42 9.01 -8.83
N ASN A 58 28.61 9.60 -8.76
CA ASN A 58 29.57 9.56 -9.87
C ASN A 58 30.34 8.24 -9.83
N SER A 59 30.25 7.50 -10.94
CA SER A 59 31.15 6.45 -11.46
C SER A 59 32.01 5.70 -10.43
N CYS A 60 31.73 4.40 -10.28
CA CYS A 60 32.58 3.44 -9.57
C CYS A 60 34.07 3.55 -9.97
N GLN A 61 34.87 4.15 -9.11
CA GLN A 61 36.29 3.82 -9.01
C GLN A 61 36.49 2.98 -7.76
N LEU A 62 37.02 1.76 -7.93
CA LEU A 62 37.50 0.93 -6.84
C LEU A 62 38.48 1.76 -5.98
N LYS A 63 38.17 1.89 -4.69
CA LYS A 63 39.10 2.39 -3.66
C LYS A 63 39.32 1.30 -2.59
N PRO A 64 40.47 1.34 -1.90
CA PRO A 64 41.35 0.19 -1.70
C PRO A 64 40.87 -0.76 -0.60
N LYS A 65 41.34 -2.02 -0.69
CA LYS A 65 41.22 -3.04 0.37
C LYS A 65 41.56 -2.43 1.72
N VAL A 66 40.55 -2.33 2.59
CA VAL A 66 40.73 -2.04 4.01
C VAL A 66 41.38 -3.27 4.65
N GLU A 67 42.49 -3.06 5.35
CA GLU A 67 43.17 -4.11 6.10
C GLU A 67 42.23 -4.71 7.16
N VAL A 68 42.12 -6.04 7.13
CA VAL A 68 41.33 -6.84 8.06
C VAL A 68 41.97 -6.74 9.44
N SER A 69 41.43 -5.86 10.29
CA SER A 69 41.77 -5.81 11.72
C SER A 69 40.98 -6.89 12.47
N ASP A 70 41.64 -7.59 13.39
CA ASP A 70 41.09 -8.70 14.20
C ASP A 70 39.87 -8.35 15.06
N TYR A 71 39.41 -7.09 15.04
CA TYR A 71 38.22 -6.61 15.75
C TYR A 71 36.89 -7.08 15.12
N PHE A 72 36.90 -7.42 13.83
CA PHE A 72 35.69 -7.75 13.06
C PHE A 72 35.18 -9.19 13.28
N ASP A 73 35.98 -10.06 13.89
CA ASP A 73 35.68 -11.49 14.05
C ASP A 73 35.18 -11.88 15.45
N SER A 74 34.66 -10.92 16.24
CA SER A 74 34.19 -11.21 17.59
C SER A 74 32.96 -12.15 17.57
N PRO A 75 32.93 -13.24 18.36
CA PRO A 75 31.77 -14.13 18.48
C PRO A 75 30.49 -13.39 18.88
N SER A 76 30.63 -12.30 19.63
CA SER A 76 29.53 -11.40 20.03
C SER A 76 28.93 -10.68 18.84
N ALA A 77 29.74 -10.15 17.92
CA ALA A 77 29.25 -9.49 16.71
C ALA A 77 28.45 -10.46 15.84
N LYS A 78 28.90 -11.72 15.74
CA LYS A 78 28.21 -12.80 15.01
C LYS A 78 26.82 -13.09 15.59
N LEU A 79 26.75 -13.34 16.89
CA LEU A 79 25.48 -13.64 17.56
C LEU A 79 24.51 -12.44 17.56
N ILE A 80 25.02 -11.23 17.74
CA ILE A 80 24.20 -10.02 17.70
C ILE A 80 23.74 -9.71 16.27
N GLY A 81 24.63 -9.82 15.27
CA GLY A 81 24.27 -9.69 13.86
C GLY A 81 23.15 -10.66 13.48
N LYS A 82 23.29 -11.94 13.86
CA LYS A 82 22.27 -12.95 13.67
C LYS A 82 20.94 -12.62 14.34
N PHE A 83 20.99 -12.17 15.59
CA PHE A 83 19.79 -11.72 16.30
C PHE A 83 19.11 -10.55 15.57
N PHE A 84 19.89 -9.59 15.05
CA PHE A 84 19.33 -8.48 14.28
C PHE A 84 18.72 -8.94 12.95
N SER A 85 19.33 -9.93 12.27
CA SER A 85 18.80 -10.55 11.06
C SER A 85 17.50 -11.32 11.32
N GLU A 86 17.39 -12.03 12.45
CA GLU A 86 16.23 -12.87 12.79
C GLU A 86 15.07 -12.07 13.40
N ALA A 87 15.35 -11.12 14.29
CA ALA A 87 14.33 -10.43 15.08
C ALA A 87 13.97 -9.03 14.56
N GLY A 88 14.77 -8.46 13.63
CA GLY A 88 14.55 -7.12 13.07
C GLY A 88 14.34 -5.99 14.09
N PRO A 89 15.08 -5.92 15.22
CA PRO A 89 14.92 -4.87 16.20
C PRO A 89 15.39 -3.51 15.64
N GLU A 90 14.89 -2.42 16.21
CA GLU A 90 15.37 -1.09 15.82
C GLU A 90 16.87 -0.92 16.11
N PRO A 91 17.64 -0.22 15.24
CA PRO A 91 19.08 -0.03 15.42
C PRO A 91 19.48 0.54 16.80
N GLY A 92 18.60 1.35 17.40
CA GLY A 92 18.80 1.92 18.74
C GLY A 92 18.94 0.89 19.86
N VAL A 93 18.49 -0.36 19.64
CA VAL A 93 18.57 -1.46 20.62
C VAL A 93 20.03 -1.81 20.98
N LEU A 94 20.99 -1.56 20.09
CA LEU A 94 22.43 -1.75 20.36
C LEU A 94 22.97 -0.83 21.47
N HIS A 95 22.30 0.29 21.71
CA HIS A 95 22.67 1.23 22.77
C HIS A 95 21.93 0.97 24.09
N SER A 96 21.03 -0.01 24.14
CA SER A 96 20.30 -0.32 25.37
C SER A 96 21.23 -0.91 26.44
N SER A 97 21.08 -0.43 27.68
CA SER A 97 21.84 -0.94 28.83
C SER A 97 21.56 -2.42 29.08
N SER A 98 20.32 -2.86 28.90
CA SER A 98 19.91 -4.26 29.07
C SER A 98 20.59 -5.20 28.07
N LEU A 99 20.70 -4.82 26.79
CA LEU A 99 21.43 -5.64 25.81
C LEU A 99 22.92 -5.68 26.13
N ARG A 100 23.50 -4.55 26.53
CA ARG A 100 24.91 -4.50 26.94
C ARG A 100 25.17 -5.44 28.13
N GLU A 101 24.31 -5.44 29.14
CA GLU A 101 24.41 -6.35 30.27
C GLU A 101 24.26 -7.82 29.85
N MET A 102 23.33 -8.13 28.94
CA MET A 102 23.17 -9.48 28.38
C MET A 102 24.41 -9.97 27.62
N VAL A 103 25.16 -9.08 26.97
CA VAL A 103 26.38 -9.42 26.21
C VAL A 103 27.61 -9.50 27.12
N VAL A 104 27.68 -8.65 28.15
CA VAL A 104 28.81 -8.60 29.10
C VAL A 104 28.73 -9.74 30.14
N PHE A 105 27.53 -10.12 30.57
CA PHE A 105 27.32 -11.16 31.60
C PHE A 105 27.98 -12.52 31.27
N PRO A 106 27.93 -13.04 30.04
CA PRO A 106 28.57 -14.32 29.68
C PRO A 106 30.08 -14.22 29.46
N GLN A 107 30.63 -13.05 29.12
CA GLN A 107 32.02 -12.90 28.66
C GLN A 107 32.98 -12.29 29.70
N GLY A 108 32.44 -11.83 30.82
CA GLY A 108 33.22 -11.35 31.96
C GLY A 108 33.66 -9.88 31.87
N PRO A 109 34.32 -9.37 32.91
CA PRO A 109 34.77 -7.99 32.99
C PRO A 109 35.89 -7.73 31.97
N GLY A 110 35.55 -7.07 30.86
CA GLY A 110 36.46 -6.79 29.74
C GLY A 110 35.83 -6.95 28.35
N ALA A 111 34.64 -7.55 28.27
CA ALA A 111 33.89 -7.69 27.02
C ALA A 111 33.49 -6.33 26.45
N VAL A 112 33.91 -6.05 25.22
CA VAL A 112 33.54 -4.83 24.50
C VAL A 112 32.34 -5.12 23.61
N MET A 113 31.33 -4.26 23.70
CA MET A 113 30.16 -4.32 22.83
C MET A 113 30.60 -4.16 21.36
N PRO A 114 30.12 -5.00 20.43
CA PRO A 114 30.37 -4.80 19.00
C PRO A 114 29.94 -3.42 18.53
N THR A 115 30.68 -2.84 17.59
CA THR A 115 30.29 -1.60 16.94
C THR A 115 29.10 -1.86 16.01
N TYR A 116 28.32 -0.81 15.74
CA TYR A 116 27.25 -0.88 14.74
C TYR A 116 27.74 -1.38 13.38
N GLU A 117 28.93 -0.93 12.97
CA GLU A 117 29.57 -1.36 11.71
C GLU A 117 29.88 -2.87 11.69
N ALA A 118 30.40 -3.43 12.79
CA ALA A 118 30.68 -4.86 12.88
C ALA A 118 29.40 -5.70 12.82
N VAL A 119 28.33 -5.24 13.47
CA VAL A 119 27.01 -5.90 13.40
C VAL A 119 26.46 -5.83 11.98
N LEU A 120 26.53 -4.67 11.32
CA LEU A 120 26.05 -4.49 9.95
C LEU A 120 26.81 -5.34 8.93
N GLN A 121 28.13 -5.43 9.06
CA GLN A 121 28.95 -6.30 8.20
C GLN A 121 28.57 -7.77 8.36
N GLU A 122 28.29 -8.21 9.58
CA GLU A 122 27.81 -9.57 9.82
C GLU A 122 26.43 -9.80 9.19
N GLN A 123 25.49 -8.87 9.35
CA GLN A 123 24.17 -8.97 8.71
C GLN A 123 24.29 -9.04 7.18
N LEU A 124 25.19 -8.25 6.59
CA LEU A 124 25.48 -8.30 5.16
C LEU A 124 26.03 -9.69 4.77
N ARG A 125 27.00 -10.21 5.53
CA ARG A 125 27.59 -11.53 5.29
C ARG A 125 26.55 -12.64 5.37
N GLU A 126 25.66 -12.61 6.36
CA GLU A 126 24.57 -13.58 6.49
C GLU A 126 23.58 -13.48 5.32
N THR A 127 23.23 -12.25 4.92
CA THR A 127 22.33 -11.99 3.78
C THR A 127 22.93 -12.49 2.47
N GLU A 128 24.22 -12.26 2.24
CA GLU A 128 24.95 -12.75 1.06
C GLU A 128 25.05 -14.28 1.02
N ASN A 129 25.26 -14.91 2.18
CA ASN A 129 25.28 -16.38 2.26
C ASN A 129 23.90 -16.96 1.97
N ARG A 130 22.84 -16.40 2.56
CA ARG A 130 21.45 -16.79 2.29
C ARG A 130 21.10 -16.58 0.82
N ALA A 131 21.55 -15.49 0.21
CA ALA A 131 21.39 -15.24 -1.23
C ALA A 131 22.03 -16.34 -2.09
N LYS A 132 23.23 -16.82 -1.73
CA LYS A 132 23.89 -17.93 -2.45
C LYS A 132 23.11 -19.24 -2.31
N GLU A 133 22.62 -19.55 -1.11
CA GLU A 133 21.80 -20.74 -0.87
C GLU A 133 20.49 -20.71 -1.66
N LEU A 134 19.82 -19.56 -1.72
CA LEU A 134 18.61 -19.37 -2.52
C LEU A 134 18.91 -19.53 -4.02
N LYS A 135 20.01 -18.94 -4.52
CA LYS A 135 20.45 -19.11 -5.91
C LYS A 135 20.70 -20.57 -6.32
N GLN A 136 21.28 -21.38 -5.42
CA GLN A 136 21.44 -22.82 -5.64
C GLN A 136 20.09 -23.54 -5.71
N GLU A 137 19.13 -23.13 -4.88
CA GLU A 137 17.78 -23.69 -4.90
C GLU A 137 17.05 -23.36 -6.21
N TRP A 138 17.23 -22.16 -6.76
CA TRP A 138 16.62 -21.77 -8.04
C TRP A 138 16.99 -22.73 -9.16
N GLN A 139 18.24 -23.23 -9.17
CA GLN A 139 18.72 -24.20 -10.15
C GLN A 139 18.14 -25.61 -9.97
N THR A 140 17.64 -25.93 -8.78
CA THR A 140 17.16 -27.27 -8.42
C THR A 140 15.64 -27.37 -8.59
N SER A 141 14.90 -26.43 -8.01
CA SER A 141 13.43 -26.44 -7.99
C SER A 141 12.77 -25.41 -8.90
N GLY A 142 13.56 -24.53 -9.52
CA GLY A 142 13.05 -23.30 -10.12
C GLY A 142 12.65 -22.25 -9.07
N CYS A 143 12.22 -21.09 -9.55
CA CYS A 143 11.78 -19.96 -8.75
C CYS A 143 10.65 -19.17 -9.41
N THR A 144 9.90 -18.43 -8.60
CA THR A 144 8.93 -17.42 -9.02
C THR A 144 9.57 -16.05 -8.88
N VAL A 145 9.59 -15.27 -9.96
CA VAL A 145 10.02 -13.87 -9.91
C VAL A 145 8.79 -13.00 -9.70
N ILE A 146 8.81 -12.12 -8.71
CA ILE A 146 7.74 -11.15 -8.45
C ILE A 146 8.28 -9.77 -8.84
N VAL A 147 7.60 -9.14 -9.80
CA VAL A 147 7.90 -7.80 -10.28
C VAL A 147 6.77 -6.88 -9.82
N ASP A 148 7.00 -6.26 -8.66
CA ASP A 148 6.02 -5.42 -7.97
C ASP A 148 6.21 -3.94 -8.32
N SER A 149 5.26 -3.40 -9.05
CA SER A 149 5.22 -1.98 -9.44
C SER A 149 4.41 -1.18 -8.44
N TRP A 150 5.01 -0.13 -7.88
CA TRP A 150 4.35 0.71 -6.88
C TRP A 150 4.72 2.19 -7.06
N LYS A 151 3.82 3.07 -6.61
CA LYS A 151 4.04 4.52 -6.61
C LYS A 151 4.24 5.04 -5.20
N SER A 152 5.26 5.84 -5.03
CA SER A 152 5.51 6.57 -3.78
C SER A 152 4.51 7.73 -3.60
N LYS A 153 4.45 8.27 -2.37
CA LYS A 153 3.66 9.47 -2.06
C LYS A 153 4.13 10.73 -2.80
N CYS A 154 5.35 10.71 -3.33
CA CYS A 154 5.93 11.79 -4.13
C CYS A 154 5.74 11.57 -5.64
N ASP A 155 4.82 10.67 -6.03
CA ASP A 155 4.48 10.33 -7.42
C ASP A 155 5.62 9.73 -8.25
N LYS A 156 6.70 9.28 -7.59
CA LYS A 156 7.72 8.43 -8.21
C LYS A 156 7.23 7.00 -8.34
N SER A 157 7.51 6.38 -9.49
CA SER A 157 7.16 4.99 -9.79
C SER A 157 8.38 4.10 -9.63
N PHE A 158 8.22 2.98 -8.95
CA PHE A 158 9.29 2.02 -8.69
C PHE A 158 8.85 0.62 -9.05
N VAL A 159 9.82 -0.21 -9.43
CA VAL A 159 9.67 -1.65 -9.61
C VAL A 159 10.57 -2.35 -8.61
N SER A 160 9.99 -3.17 -7.73
CA SER A 160 10.71 -4.04 -6.80
C SER A 160 10.70 -5.47 -7.34
N VAL A 161 11.89 -6.07 -7.42
CA VAL A 161 12.08 -7.43 -7.94
C VAL A 161 12.43 -8.35 -6.78
N LEU A 162 11.57 -9.34 -6.54
CA LEU A 162 11.74 -10.39 -5.55
C LEU A 162 11.82 -11.74 -6.27
N VAL A 163 12.59 -12.67 -5.71
CA VAL A 163 12.72 -14.04 -6.25
C VAL A 163 12.38 -15.02 -5.14
N GLN A 164 11.31 -15.79 -5.32
CA GLN A 164 10.79 -16.75 -4.36
C GLN A 164 11.06 -18.18 -4.80
N CYS A 165 11.56 -19.01 -3.90
CA CYS A 165 11.69 -20.45 -4.08
C CYS A 165 11.21 -21.20 -2.82
N SER A 166 11.34 -22.53 -2.83
CA SER A 166 10.94 -23.42 -1.73
C SER A 166 11.57 -23.04 -0.37
N LYS A 167 12.77 -22.43 -0.37
CA LYS A 167 13.53 -22.03 0.82
C LYS A 167 13.26 -20.59 1.29
N GLY A 168 12.48 -19.83 0.53
CA GLY A 168 12.07 -18.47 0.89
C GLY A 168 12.25 -17.46 -0.24
N THR A 169 12.18 -16.19 0.12
CA THR A 169 12.19 -15.06 -0.82
C THR A 169 13.46 -14.23 -0.67
N GLN A 170 14.04 -13.85 -1.80
CA GLN A 170 15.15 -12.90 -1.90
C GLN A 170 14.67 -11.59 -2.53
N PHE A 171 15.00 -10.46 -1.93
CA PHE A 171 14.96 -9.17 -2.61
C PHE A 171 16.17 -9.04 -3.53
N LEU A 172 15.94 -8.86 -4.83
CA LEU A 172 16.99 -8.77 -5.84
C LEU A 172 17.42 -7.32 -6.04
N ARG A 173 16.47 -6.43 -6.35
CA ARG A 173 16.70 -5.00 -6.57
C ARG A 173 15.40 -4.21 -6.59
N SER A 174 15.51 -2.89 -6.45
CA SER A 174 14.45 -1.93 -6.76
C SER A 174 14.96 -0.94 -7.81
N ILE A 175 14.08 -0.56 -8.74
CA ILE A 175 14.39 0.24 -9.93
C ILE A 175 13.45 1.46 -9.91
N ASP A 176 14.00 2.67 -10.04
CA ASP A 176 13.19 3.88 -10.28
C ASP A 176 12.79 3.87 -11.76
N VAL A 177 11.49 3.74 -12.03
CA VAL A 177 10.95 3.67 -13.40
C VAL A 177 10.16 4.92 -13.77
N SER A 178 10.27 5.98 -12.97
CA SER A 178 9.44 7.19 -13.11
C SER A 178 9.52 7.82 -14.51
N GLU A 179 10.68 7.75 -15.16
CA GLU A 179 10.93 8.37 -16.48
C GLU A 179 10.63 7.43 -17.65
N ILE A 180 10.41 6.13 -17.38
CA ILE A 180 10.35 5.08 -18.41
C ILE A 180 9.01 4.35 -18.46
N THR A 181 8.02 4.75 -17.64
CA THR A 181 6.72 4.08 -17.55
C THR A 181 5.95 3.98 -18.88
N GLU A 182 6.25 4.85 -19.84
CA GLU A 182 5.64 4.89 -21.18
C GLU A 182 6.62 4.47 -22.29
N ASP A 183 7.85 4.06 -21.93
CA ASP A 183 8.87 3.64 -22.86
C ASP A 183 8.92 2.11 -22.95
N PHE A 184 8.50 1.58 -24.09
CA PHE A 184 8.49 0.13 -24.31
C PHE A 184 9.89 -0.47 -24.30
N ASP A 185 10.87 0.17 -24.95
CA ASP A 185 12.21 -0.37 -25.14
C ASP A 185 12.95 -0.43 -23.78
N GLU A 186 12.78 0.60 -22.95
CA GLU A 186 13.36 0.62 -21.60
C GLU A 186 12.69 -0.38 -20.65
N LEU A 187 11.37 -0.53 -20.72
CA LEU A 187 10.64 -1.52 -19.90
C LEU A 187 10.96 -2.96 -20.32
N GLU A 188 11.09 -3.22 -21.62
CA GLU A 188 11.54 -4.51 -22.15
C GLU A 188 12.95 -4.84 -21.67
N SER A 189 13.87 -3.89 -21.82
CA SER A 189 15.24 -4.01 -21.36
C SER A 189 15.31 -4.32 -19.86
N MET A 190 14.52 -3.61 -19.05
CA MET A 190 14.40 -3.85 -17.61
C MET A 190 13.98 -5.29 -17.30
N LEU A 191 12.94 -5.81 -17.95
CA LEU A 191 12.48 -7.18 -17.77
C LEU A 191 13.50 -8.20 -18.27
N SER A 192 14.10 -7.98 -19.43
CA SER A 192 15.18 -8.83 -19.97
C SER A 192 16.35 -8.93 -18.98
N CYS A 193 16.77 -7.81 -18.38
CA CYS A 193 17.79 -7.82 -17.32
C CYS A 193 17.36 -8.62 -16.09
N VAL A 194 16.09 -8.58 -15.69
CA VAL A 194 15.57 -9.43 -14.59
C VAL A 194 15.68 -10.90 -14.94
N VAL A 195 15.29 -11.29 -16.16
CA VAL A 195 15.38 -12.67 -16.64
C VAL A 195 16.84 -13.14 -16.69
N GLU A 196 17.76 -12.29 -17.14
CA GLU A 196 19.19 -12.60 -17.22
C GLU A 196 19.84 -12.76 -15.84
N ASP A 197 19.52 -11.89 -14.87
CA ASP A 197 20.05 -11.94 -13.51
C ASP A 197 19.66 -13.23 -12.77
N VAL A 198 18.44 -13.72 -13.01
CA VAL A 198 17.92 -14.96 -12.39
C VAL A 198 18.31 -16.19 -13.21
N GLY A 199 18.41 -16.03 -14.53
CA GLY A 199 18.61 -17.09 -15.51
C GLY A 199 17.28 -17.71 -15.93
N ALA A 200 16.93 -17.56 -17.21
CA ALA A 200 15.62 -17.99 -17.76
C ALA A 200 15.22 -19.44 -17.42
N HIS A 201 16.17 -20.37 -17.42
CA HIS A 201 15.94 -21.78 -17.09
C HIS A 201 15.57 -22.04 -15.62
N ASN A 202 15.87 -21.10 -14.73
CA ASN A 202 15.52 -21.18 -13.30
C ASN A 202 14.13 -20.60 -13.02
N ILE A 203 13.55 -19.85 -13.97
CA ILE A 203 12.28 -19.18 -13.77
C ILE A 203 11.16 -20.15 -14.15
N VAL A 204 10.23 -20.38 -13.23
CA VAL A 204 8.97 -21.10 -13.50
C VAL A 204 7.93 -20.11 -14.00
N GLN A 205 7.80 -18.98 -13.30
CA GLN A 205 6.83 -17.94 -13.61
C GLN A 205 7.30 -16.56 -13.16
N ILE A 206 6.75 -15.53 -13.81
CA ILE A 206 6.92 -14.13 -13.41
C ILE A 206 5.55 -13.56 -13.03
N VAL A 207 5.39 -13.15 -11.78
CA VAL A 207 4.18 -12.52 -11.23
C VAL A 207 4.34 -11.01 -11.28
N MET A 208 3.40 -10.32 -11.93
CA MET A 208 3.41 -8.85 -12.07
C MET A 208 2.09 -8.24 -11.63
N ASN A 209 2.08 -6.95 -11.29
CA ASN A 209 0.86 -6.20 -10.98
C ASN A 209 0.66 -4.96 -11.86
N ASP A 210 1.54 -4.68 -12.82
CA ASP A 210 1.35 -3.60 -13.78
C ASP A 210 0.68 -4.12 -15.07
N VAL A 211 -0.46 -3.49 -15.39
CA VAL A 211 -1.28 -3.74 -16.58
C VAL A 211 -1.26 -2.56 -17.55
N SER A 212 -0.29 -1.64 -17.44
CA SER A 212 -0.10 -0.56 -18.39
C SER A 212 0.13 -1.11 -19.80
N PRO A 213 -0.33 -0.42 -20.87
CA PRO A 213 -0.16 -0.91 -22.24
C PRO A 213 1.32 -1.18 -22.59
N HIS A 214 2.24 -0.31 -22.17
CA HIS A 214 3.67 -0.46 -22.43
C HIS A 214 4.26 -1.67 -21.72
N MET A 215 3.91 -1.89 -20.44
CA MET A 215 4.33 -3.08 -19.71
C MET A 215 3.75 -4.38 -20.30
N GLN A 216 2.49 -4.33 -20.78
CA GLN A 216 1.87 -5.46 -21.46
C GLN A 216 2.54 -5.81 -22.80
N MET A 217 3.04 -4.83 -23.54
CA MET A 217 3.85 -5.10 -24.73
C MET A 217 5.22 -5.66 -24.35
N ALA A 218 5.89 -5.08 -23.35
CA ALA A 218 7.20 -5.53 -22.90
C ALA A 218 7.17 -6.99 -22.41
N ARG A 219 6.19 -7.38 -21.59
CA ARG A 219 6.04 -8.78 -21.16
C ARG A 219 5.83 -9.74 -22.34
N GLU A 220 5.07 -9.32 -23.37
CA GLU A 220 4.74 -10.16 -24.52
C GLU A 220 5.99 -10.37 -25.39
N TYR A 221 6.79 -9.31 -25.55
CA TYR A 221 8.08 -9.40 -26.21
C TYR A 221 9.05 -10.32 -25.46
N VAL A 222 9.18 -10.16 -24.14
CA VAL A 222 10.05 -11.01 -23.31
C VAL A 222 9.59 -12.47 -23.34
N LEU A 223 8.27 -12.72 -23.31
CA LEU A 223 7.74 -14.07 -23.44
C LEU A 223 8.08 -14.70 -24.81
N ASN A 224 8.03 -13.94 -25.90
CA ASN A 224 8.44 -14.42 -27.23
C ASN A 224 9.96 -14.62 -27.35
N LYS A 225 10.74 -13.92 -26.52
CA LYS A 225 12.21 -14.05 -26.47
C LYS A 225 12.66 -15.27 -25.66
N TYR A 226 11.88 -15.68 -24.65
CA TYR A 226 12.20 -16.79 -23.75
C TYR A 226 11.04 -17.80 -23.64
N ASP A 227 11.22 -19.01 -24.19
CA ASP A 227 10.18 -20.05 -24.19
C ASP A 227 10.09 -20.90 -22.90
N SER A 228 10.74 -20.48 -21.81
CA SER A 228 10.98 -21.29 -20.61
C SER A 228 10.04 -21.03 -19.41
N PHE A 229 9.29 -19.93 -19.42
CA PHE A 229 8.44 -19.52 -18.30
C PHE A 229 7.18 -18.81 -18.80
N PHE A 230 6.25 -18.50 -17.89
CA PHE A 230 5.05 -17.74 -18.20
C PHE A 230 4.87 -16.53 -17.27
N PHE A 231 4.14 -15.53 -17.76
CA PHE A 231 3.72 -14.38 -16.95
C PHE A 231 2.34 -14.62 -16.33
N VAL A 232 2.17 -14.21 -15.08
CA VAL A 232 0.91 -14.24 -14.34
C VAL A 232 0.67 -12.87 -13.72
N LEU A 233 -0.60 -12.46 -13.69
CA LEU A 233 -1.00 -11.24 -12.98
C LEU A 233 -1.25 -11.57 -11.50
N CYS A 234 -0.80 -10.70 -10.60
CA CYS A 234 -0.95 -10.90 -9.16
C CYS A 234 -2.43 -11.03 -8.78
N ALA A 235 -2.75 -12.02 -7.95
CA ALA A 235 -4.14 -12.40 -7.66
C ALA A 235 -4.95 -11.28 -6.99
N ASP A 236 -4.32 -10.56 -6.06
CA ASP A 236 -4.91 -9.42 -5.37
C ASP A 236 -5.19 -8.25 -6.32
N HIS A 237 -4.28 -8.00 -7.26
CA HIS A 237 -4.42 -7.02 -8.32
C HIS A 237 -5.54 -7.43 -9.30
N CYS A 238 -5.63 -8.72 -9.66
CA CYS A 238 -6.72 -9.25 -10.48
C CYS A 238 -8.10 -8.97 -9.82
N ILE A 239 -8.21 -9.25 -8.51
CA ILE A 239 -9.44 -8.99 -7.75
C ILE A 239 -9.74 -7.49 -7.72
N ASN A 240 -8.73 -6.64 -7.51
CA ASN A 240 -8.91 -5.19 -7.54
C ASN A 240 -9.39 -4.67 -8.91
N LEU A 241 -8.86 -5.19 -10.02
CA LEU A 241 -9.33 -4.86 -11.38
C LEU A 241 -10.76 -5.39 -11.64
N LEU A 242 -11.11 -6.55 -11.09
CA LEU A 242 -12.48 -7.06 -11.17
C LEU A 242 -13.45 -6.13 -10.44
N LEU A 243 -13.09 -5.71 -9.23
CA LEU A 243 -13.87 -4.75 -8.46
C LEU A 243 -13.96 -3.39 -9.16
N GLU A 244 -12.91 -2.95 -9.86
CA GLU A 244 -12.96 -1.75 -10.72
C GLU A 244 -14.04 -1.86 -11.80
N LYS A 245 -14.07 -2.98 -12.51
CA LYS A 245 -15.10 -3.24 -13.54
C LYS A 245 -16.51 -3.27 -12.94
N ILE A 246 -16.67 -3.82 -11.74
CA ILE A 246 -17.94 -3.81 -11.02
C ILE A 246 -18.33 -2.37 -10.64
N ALA A 247 -17.39 -1.57 -10.14
CA ALA A 247 -17.61 -0.18 -9.76
C ALA A 247 -18.01 0.71 -10.95
N ALA A 248 -17.55 0.37 -12.16
CA ALA A 248 -17.84 1.11 -13.39
C ALA A 248 -19.26 0.86 -13.93
N LEU A 249 -19.99 -0.15 -13.44
CA LEU A 249 -21.37 -0.40 -13.83
C LEU A 249 -22.26 0.75 -13.34
N GLU A 250 -23.15 1.25 -14.20
CA GLU A 250 -23.97 2.45 -13.94
C GLU A 250 -24.68 2.42 -12.57
N HIS A 251 -25.45 1.36 -12.30
CA HIS A 251 -26.14 1.18 -11.02
C HIS A 251 -25.20 1.09 -9.81
N VAL A 252 -24.02 0.48 -9.96
CA VAL A 252 -23.03 0.39 -8.87
C VAL A 252 -22.37 1.75 -8.64
N SER A 253 -22.02 2.45 -9.72
CA SER A 253 -21.42 3.78 -9.68
C SER A 253 -22.31 4.77 -8.93
N GLU A 254 -23.63 4.76 -9.19
CA GLU A 254 -24.59 5.59 -8.45
C GLU A 254 -24.60 5.31 -6.94
N VAL A 255 -24.59 4.03 -6.56
CA VAL A 255 -24.49 3.61 -5.15
C VAL A 255 -23.18 4.11 -4.54
N LEU A 256 -22.06 3.92 -5.22
CA LEU A 256 -20.75 4.35 -4.73
C LEU A 256 -20.64 5.87 -4.62
N MET A 257 -21.27 6.62 -5.51
CA MET A 257 -21.33 8.08 -5.45
C MET A 257 -22.09 8.55 -4.22
N LYS A 258 -23.29 8.01 -3.94
CA LYS A 258 -24.05 8.33 -2.71
C LYS A 258 -23.28 7.93 -1.44
N ALA A 259 -22.66 6.74 -1.44
CA ALA A 259 -21.82 6.30 -0.32
C ALA A 259 -20.62 7.23 -0.09
N ARG A 260 -20.00 7.72 -1.16
CA ARG A 260 -18.92 8.71 -1.10
C ARG A 260 -19.41 10.05 -0.55
N GLU A 261 -20.60 10.51 -0.92
CA GLU A 261 -21.19 11.74 -0.35
C GLU A 261 -21.37 11.63 1.17
N ILE A 262 -21.93 10.51 1.64
CA ILE A 262 -22.12 10.25 3.08
C ILE A 262 -20.76 10.24 3.79
N THR A 263 -19.81 9.45 3.31
CA THR A 263 -18.48 9.34 3.95
C THR A 263 -17.71 10.65 3.92
N ARG A 264 -17.71 11.41 2.81
CA ARG A 264 -17.09 12.75 2.76
C ARG A 264 -17.73 13.71 3.76
N PHE A 265 -19.05 13.65 3.95
CA PHE A 265 -19.73 14.46 4.96
C PHE A 265 -19.28 14.06 6.37
N LEU A 266 -19.26 12.75 6.68
CA LEU A 266 -18.90 12.25 8.00
C LEU A 266 -17.48 12.64 8.42
N TYR A 267 -16.51 12.49 7.51
CA TYR A 267 -15.09 12.71 7.80
C TYR A 267 -14.60 14.13 7.47
N GLY A 268 -15.38 14.90 6.73
CA GLY A 268 -15.07 16.28 6.36
C GLY A 268 -15.55 17.34 7.34
N HIS A 269 -16.38 16.97 8.33
CA HIS A 269 -17.01 17.93 9.25
C HIS A 269 -16.77 17.57 10.72
N ALA A 270 -16.46 18.57 11.54
CA ALA A 270 -16.11 18.38 12.95
C ALA A 270 -17.25 17.76 13.79
N LEU A 271 -18.51 18.08 13.48
CA LEU A 271 -19.66 17.59 14.24
C LEU A 271 -19.91 16.09 14.06
N PRO A 272 -20.08 15.53 12.85
CA PRO A 272 -20.18 14.08 12.69
C PRO A 272 -18.97 13.32 13.24
N MET A 273 -17.75 13.88 13.15
CA MET A 273 -16.57 13.31 13.82
C MET A 273 -16.70 13.27 15.35
N LYS A 274 -17.26 14.31 15.98
CA LYS A 274 -17.57 14.29 17.43
C LYS A 274 -18.66 13.28 17.77
N LEU A 275 -19.58 13.02 16.84
CA LEU A 275 -20.67 12.07 16.98
C LEU A 275 -20.28 10.64 16.56
N LYS A 276 -18.98 10.36 16.32
CA LYS A 276 -18.52 9.03 15.92
C LYS A 276 -18.91 7.91 16.88
N ARG A 277 -19.17 8.20 18.17
CA ARG A 277 -19.66 7.23 19.16
C ARG A 277 -20.93 6.46 18.77
N TYR A 278 -21.73 6.95 17.82
CA TYR A 278 -22.89 6.24 17.29
C TYR A 278 -22.52 5.13 16.29
N VAL A 279 -21.29 5.13 15.78
CA VAL A 279 -20.75 4.13 14.87
C VAL A 279 -19.52 3.49 15.53
N GLN A 280 -19.61 2.20 15.87
CA GLN A 280 -18.56 1.53 16.65
C GLN A 280 -17.27 1.30 15.85
N GLU A 281 -17.38 1.10 14.54
CA GLU A 281 -16.25 0.75 13.67
C GLU A 281 -15.84 1.88 12.72
N GLU A 282 -14.58 1.85 12.29
CA GLU A 282 -14.06 2.77 11.28
C GLU A 282 -14.67 2.44 9.90
N ILE A 283 -15.50 3.34 9.36
CA ILE A 283 -16.17 3.11 8.07
C ILE A 283 -15.15 3.09 6.93
N LEU A 284 -14.19 4.01 6.90
CA LEU A 284 -13.19 4.09 5.83
C LEU A 284 -12.19 2.93 5.92
N SER A 285 -11.98 2.24 4.81
CA SER A 285 -10.93 1.24 4.68
C SER A 285 -9.60 1.87 4.24
N SER A 286 -8.50 1.38 4.79
CA SER A 286 -7.12 1.79 4.45
C SER A 286 -6.37 0.76 3.60
N SER A 287 -7.08 -0.09 2.85
CA SER A 287 -6.44 -1.07 1.95
C SER A 287 -5.59 -0.35 0.88
N TYR A 288 -4.43 -0.92 0.56
CA TYR A 288 -3.56 -0.44 -0.53
C TYR A 288 -4.21 -0.64 -1.92
N LEU A 289 -5.16 -1.58 -2.02
CA LEU A 289 -5.96 -1.84 -3.22
C LEU A 289 -7.16 -0.89 -3.25
N LYS A 290 -7.11 0.09 -4.14
CA LYS A 290 -8.08 1.18 -4.24
C LYS A 290 -9.54 0.71 -4.25
N PHE A 291 -9.89 -0.26 -5.11
CA PHE A 291 -11.28 -0.69 -5.25
C PHE A 291 -11.71 -1.64 -4.13
N VAL A 292 -10.79 -2.43 -3.59
CA VAL A 292 -11.03 -3.20 -2.36
C VAL A 292 -11.38 -2.24 -1.21
N ALA A 293 -10.62 -1.15 -1.05
CA ALA A 293 -10.91 -0.13 -0.05
C ALA A 293 -12.31 0.48 -0.24
N VAL A 294 -12.73 0.74 -1.48
CA VAL A 294 -14.07 1.27 -1.81
C VAL A 294 -15.18 0.30 -1.37
N PHE A 295 -15.07 -0.99 -1.70
CA PHE A 295 -16.12 -1.97 -1.36
C PHE A 295 -16.13 -2.35 0.12
N ILE A 296 -14.98 -2.43 0.79
CA ILE A 296 -14.94 -2.58 2.26
C ILE A 296 -15.59 -1.37 2.92
N THR A 297 -15.33 -0.16 2.42
CA THR A 297 -15.96 1.06 2.94
C THR A 297 -17.48 1.02 2.77
N LEU A 298 -17.97 0.53 1.62
CA LEU A 298 -19.40 0.34 1.39
C LEU A 298 -20.02 -0.69 2.33
N GLU A 299 -19.35 -1.84 2.53
CA GLU A 299 -19.79 -2.90 3.45
C GLU A 299 -19.92 -2.37 4.88
N ARG A 300 -18.90 -1.67 5.37
CA ARG A 300 -18.93 -1.04 6.71
C ARG A 300 -19.98 0.05 6.82
N LEU A 301 -20.21 0.83 5.74
CA LEU A 301 -21.26 1.84 5.70
C LEU A 301 -22.66 1.22 5.82
N VAL A 302 -22.91 0.12 5.10
CA VAL A 302 -24.18 -0.63 5.17
C VAL A 302 -24.40 -1.19 6.58
N SER A 303 -23.38 -1.78 7.18
CA SER A 303 -23.44 -2.27 8.57
C SER A 303 -23.66 -1.14 9.59
N ALA A 304 -23.13 0.06 9.33
CA ALA A 304 -23.28 1.23 10.18
C ALA A 304 -24.65 1.94 10.05
N ARG A 305 -25.55 1.51 9.15
CA ARG A 305 -26.82 2.20 8.86
C ARG A 305 -27.62 2.55 10.12
N VAL A 306 -27.82 1.61 11.03
CA VAL A 306 -28.61 1.82 12.25
C VAL A 306 -27.99 2.92 13.12
N GLY A 307 -26.68 2.86 13.33
CA GLY A 307 -25.92 3.87 14.07
C GLY A 307 -25.98 5.25 13.40
N LEU A 308 -25.90 5.30 12.06
CA LEU A 308 -26.03 6.54 11.31
C LEU A 308 -27.43 7.14 11.43
N VAL A 309 -28.49 6.35 11.32
CA VAL A 309 -29.87 6.85 11.49
C VAL A 309 -30.08 7.45 12.89
N GLN A 310 -29.54 6.80 13.93
CA GLN A 310 -29.55 7.34 15.30
C GLN A 310 -28.73 8.62 15.40
N MET A 311 -27.52 8.62 14.83
CA MET A 311 -26.64 9.79 14.80
C MET A 311 -27.39 10.98 14.21
N PHE A 312 -27.93 10.87 12.99
CA PHE A 312 -28.68 11.92 12.29
C PHE A 312 -30.02 12.28 12.93
N SER A 313 -30.46 11.55 13.96
CA SER A 313 -31.66 11.86 14.76
C SER A 313 -31.32 12.45 16.12
N SER A 314 -30.04 12.62 16.45
CA SER A 314 -29.60 13.22 17.72
C SER A 314 -30.06 14.69 17.83
N PRO A 315 -30.47 15.16 19.02
CA PRO A 315 -30.76 16.57 19.27
C PRO A 315 -29.52 17.48 19.16
N GLU A 316 -28.31 16.91 19.09
CA GLU A 316 -27.06 17.68 18.92
C GLU A 316 -26.93 18.35 17.54
N TRP A 317 -27.75 17.95 16.57
CA TRP A 317 -27.89 18.64 15.29
C TRP A 317 -28.74 19.91 15.47
N VAL A 318 -28.17 20.94 16.13
CA VAL A 318 -28.84 22.23 16.35
C VAL A 318 -29.03 22.96 15.02
N PRO A 319 -30.27 23.19 14.54
CA PRO A 319 -30.50 23.66 13.17
C PRO A 319 -30.09 25.12 12.86
N SER A 320 -29.58 25.90 13.81
CA SER A 320 -29.32 27.33 13.58
C SER A 320 -27.91 27.59 13.05
N GLY A 321 -27.83 28.22 11.87
CA GLY A 321 -26.60 28.87 11.39
C GLY A 321 -25.57 28.02 10.63
N TRP A 322 -25.93 26.86 10.08
CA TRP A 322 -24.94 26.03 9.37
C TRP A 322 -24.69 26.54 7.95
N ALA A 323 -23.42 26.78 7.63
CA ALA A 323 -22.98 27.14 6.28
C ALA A 323 -23.26 26.03 5.23
N CYS A 324 -23.57 24.79 5.66
CA CYS A 324 -23.82 23.63 4.82
C CYS A 324 -25.18 22.94 5.10
N ARG A 325 -26.24 23.72 5.37
CA ARG A 325 -27.58 23.18 5.65
C ARG A 325 -28.09 22.27 4.54
N ASP A 326 -28.03 22.72 3.28
CA ASP A 326 -28.56 21.96 2.14
C ASP A 326 -27.86 20.60 1.97
N LEU A 327 -26.53 20.58 2.21
CA LEU A 327 -25.76 19.35 2.20
C LEU A 327 -26.19 18.42 3.34
N PHE A 328 -26.38 18.94 4.55
CA PHE A 328 -26.86 18.14 5.67
C PHE A 328 -28.25 17.55 5.40
N GLU A 329 -29.20 18.35 4.93
CA GLU A 329 -30.57 17.89 4.64
C GLU A 329 -30.57 16.80 3.56
N ARG A 330 -29.75 16.96 2.52
CA ARG A 330 -29.53 15.93 1.49
C ARG A 330 -28.98 14.63 2.10
N ILE A 331 -27.90 14.69 2.87
CA ILE A 331 -27.30 13.49 3.48
C ILE A 331 -28.26 12.85 4.48
N GLN A 332 -28.96 13.65 5.28
CA GLN A 332 -29.97 13.16 6.22
C GLN A 332 -31.11 12.44 5.49
N SER A 333 -31.57 12.98 4.36
CA SER A 333 -32.57 12.34 3.51
C SER A 333 -32.09 11.00 2.95
N ILE A 334 -30.86 10.94 2.43
CA ILE A 334 -30.26 9.68 1.95
C ILE A 334 -30.18 8.65 3.09
N VAL A 335 -29.68 9.04 4.26
CA VAL A 335 -29.48 8.12 5.38
C VAL A 335 -30.80 7.61 5.95
N LYS A 336 -31.81 8.48 6.12
CA LYS A 336 -33.06 8.13 6.81
C LYS A 336 -34.14 7.58 5.89
N THR A 337 -34.26 8.10 4.67
CA THR A 337 -35.45 7.89 3.82
C THR A 337 -35.16 7.20 2.49
N ASP A 338 -33.91 7.16 2.01
CA ASP A 338 -33.59 6.52 0.73
C ASP A 338 -33.39 5.00 0.89
N ASP A 339 -34.48 4.26 1.10
CA ASP A 339 -34.47 2.79 1.17
C ASP A 339 -33.99 2.15 -0.14
N THR A 340 -34.17 2.84 -1.27
CA THR A 340 -33.72 2.34 -2.59
C THR A 340 -32.20 2.26 -2.65
N PHE A 341 -31.50 3.29 -2.16
CA PHE A 341 -30.05 3.30 -2.01
C PHE A 341 -29.58 2.20 -1.08
N TRP A 342 -30.14 2.07 0.13
CA TRP A 342 -29.68 1.08 1.10
C TRP A 342 -29.90 -0.36 0.62
N HIS A 343 -31.01 -0.62 -0.07
CA HIS A 343 -31.28 -1.92 -0.66
C HIS A 343 -30.30 -2.23 -1.80
N ALA A 344 -30.03 -1.27 -2.68
CA ALA A 344 -29.05 -1.40 -3.75
C ALA A 344 -27.63 -1.60 -3.20
N ALA A 345 -27.23 -0.83 -2.19
CA ALA A 345 -25.94 -0.98 -1.50
C ALA A 345 -25.77 -2.37 -0.88
N ALA A 346 -26.81 -2.89 -0.21
CA ALA A 346 -26.78 -4.25 0.34
C ALA A 346 -26.64 -5.32 -0.76
N LYS A 347 -27.30 -5.14 -1.92
CA LYS A 347 -27.13 -6.04 -3.08
C LYS A 347 -25.68 -6.00 -3.61
N VAL A 348 -25.11 -4.81 -3.77
CA VAL A 348 -23.72 -4.64 -4.22
C VAL A 348 -22.75 -5.32 -3.25
N VAL A 349 -22.92 -5.11 -1.95
CA VAL A 349 -22.08 -5.74 -0.91
C VAL A 349 -22.16 -7.27 -1.00
N LYS A 350 -23.36 -7.85 -1.13
CA LYS A 350 -23.51 -9.32 -1.31
C LYS A 350 -22.73 -9.87 -2.50
N VAL A 351 -22.59 -9.10 -3.58
CA VAL A 351 -21.84 -9.49 -4.77
C VAL A 351 -20.33 -9.33 -4.57
N THR A 352 -19.88 -8.30 -3.85
CA THR A 352 -18.45 -8.00 -3.72
C THR A 352 -17.78 -8.61 -2.50
N SER A 353 -18.49 -8.86 -1.40
CA SER A 353 -17.92 -9.43 -0.17
C SER A 353 -17.25 -10.80 -0.38
N PRO A 354 -17.74 -11.72 -1.22
CA PRO A 354 -17.03 -12.97 -1.51
C PRO A 354 -15.62 -12.73 -2.08
N LEU A 355 -15.46 -11.76 -2.98
CA LEU A 355 -14.16 -11.39 -3.56
C LEU A 355 -13.22 -10.78 -2.50
N VAL A 356 -13.74 -9.91 -1.64
CA VAL A 356 -12.96 -9.34 -0.53
C VAL A 356 -12.52 -10.43 0.45
N ARG A 357 -13.35 -11.44 0.72
CA ARG A 357 -12.99 -12.58 1.57
C ARG A 357 -11.88 -13.45 0.99
N VAL A 358 -11.74 -13.53 -0.33
CA VAL A 358 -10.59 -14.22 -0.94
C VAL A 358 -9.29 -13.51 -0.57
N LEU A 359 -9.27 -12.17 -0.55
CA LEU A 359 -8.08 -11.40 -0.19
C LEU A 359 -7.63 -11.66 1.25
N TYR A 360 -8.56 -11.80 2.19
CA TYR A 360 -8.21 -12.15 3.59
C TYR A 360 -7.53 -13.52 3.71
N LYS A 361 -7.70 -14.42 2.73
CA LYS A 361 -6.96 -15.69 2.68
C LYS A 361 -5.54 -15.52 2.12
N LEU A 362 -5.26 -14.44 1.38
CA LEU A 362 -3.92 -14.11 0.89
C LEU A 362 -3.06 -13.47 1.98
N GLU A 363 -3.67 -12.81 2.97
CA GLU A 363 -2.95 -12.12 4.05
C GLU A 363 -2.32 -13.08 5.08
N SER A 364 -2.58 -14.40 5.01
CA SER A 364 -1.80 -15.38 5.79
C SER A 364 -0.45 -15.63 5.11
N ASP A 365 0.65 -15.56 5.87
CA ASP A 365 2.06 -15.66 5.40
C ASP A 365 2.38 -16.81 4.43
N ILE A 366 1.53 -17.85 4.36
CA ILE A 366 1.62 -18.94 3.40
C ILE A 366 0.20 -19.28 2.91
N CYS A 367 -0.20 -18.74 1.76
CA CYS A 367 -1.41 -19.18 1.06
C CYS A 367 -1.03 -20.06 -0.14
N PRO A 368 -1.12 -21.40 -0.04
CA PRO A 368 -0.94 -22.29 -1.17
C PRO A 368 -1.89 -21.94 -2.32
N MET A 369 -1.40 -22.01 -3.56
CA MET A 369 -2.18 -21.73 -4.77
C MET A 369 -3.48 -22.55 -4.83
N GLY A 370 -3.49 -23.80 -4.36
CA GLY A 370 -4.70 -24.62 -4.29
C GLY A 370 -5.80 -24.05 -3.39
N ILE A 371 -5.44 -23.42 -2.27
CA ILE A 371 -6.40 -22.75 -1.37
C ILE A 371 -6.97 -21.50 -2.03
N LEU A 372 -6.12 -20.75 -2.74
CA LEU A 372 -6.55 -19.57 -3.48
C LEU A 372 -7.49 -19.92 -4.64
N TYR A 373 -7.17 -20.98 -5.39
CA TYR A 373 -8.03 -21.50 -6.46
C TYR A 373 -9.41 -21.89 -5.92
N GLU A 374 -9.44 -22.67 -4.83
CA GLU A 374 -10.70 -23.09 -4.19
C GLU A 374 -11.49 -21.90 -3.65
N ALA A 375 -10.81 -20.91 -3.04
CA ALA A 375 -11.46 -19.71 -2.53
C ALA A 375 -12.08 -18.86 -3.66
N MET A 376 -11.39 -18.72 -4.78
CA MET A 376 -11.91 -18.04 -5.97
C MET A 376 -13.09 -18.79 -6.59
N HIS A 377 -13.02 -20.12 -6.61
CA HIS A 377 -14.12 -20.97 -7.08
C HIS A 377 -15.36 -20.81 -6.18
N GLY A 378 -15.20 -20.93 -4.86
CA GLY A 378 -16.30 -20.73 -3.91
C GLY A 378 -16.88 -19.32 -3.96
N ALA A 379 -16.04 -18.28 -4.15
CA ALA A 379 -16.52 -16.92 -4.34
C ALA A 379 -17.38 -16.79 -5.60
N LYS A 380 -17.02 -17.47 -6.69
CA LYS A 380 -17.85 -17.53 -7.91
C LYS A 380 -19.23 -18.10 -7.62
N GLU A 381 -19.28 -19.26 -6.99
CA GLU A 381 -20.54 -19.95 -6.70
C GLU A 381 -21.44 -19.12 -5.78
N GLU A 382 -20.87 -18.52 -4.73
CA GLU A 382 -21.61 -17.66 -3.81
C GLU A 382 -22.19 -16.44 -4.52
N ILE A 383 -21.43 -15.82 -5.43
CA ILE A 383 -21.92 -14.70 -6.24
C ILE A 383 -23.07 -15.14 -7.15
N CYS A 384 -23.00 -16.34 -7.75
CA CYS A 384 -24.10 -16.89 -8.55
C CYS A 384 -25.38 -17.01 -7.70
N VAL A 385 -25.27 -17.56 -6.50
CA VAL A 385 -26.40 -17.70 -5.56
C VAL A 385 -26.94 -16.34 -5.12
N ASN A 386 -26.07 -15.38 -4.84
CA ASN A 386 -26.46 -14.04 -4.37
C ASN A 386 -27.18 -13.21 -5.44
N ILE A 387 -26.90 -13.45 -6.72
CA ILE A 387 -27.57 -12.79 -7.85
C ILE A 387 -28.90 -13.49 -8.20
N GLY A 388 -28.99 -14.81 -8.03
CA GLY A 388 -30.16 -15.62 -8.40
C GLY A 388 -30.39 -15.71 -9.92
N ASP A 389 -31.53 -16.30 -10.33
CA ASP A 389 -32.01 -16.32 -11.74
C ASP A 389 -32.54 -14.95 -12.21
N GLU A 390 -32.20 -13.84 -11.54
CA GLU A 390 -32.61 -12.51 -11.97
C GLU A 390 -31.89 -12.13 -13.27
N THR A 391 -32.52 -12.45 -14.40
CA THR A 391 -32.11 -12.12 -15.78
C THR A 391 -31.90 -10.62 -16.06
N GLY A 392 -32.10 -9.75 -15.06
CA GLY A 392 -31.88 -8.30 -15.12
C GLY A 392 -30.58 -7.80 -14.48
N PHE A 393 -29.83 -8.64 -13.75
CA PHE A 393 -28.54 -8.23 -13.19
C PHE A 393 -27.43 -8.45 -14.25
N HIS A 394 -27.28 -7.45 -15.12
CA HIS A 394 -26.19 -7.31 -16.09
C HIS A 394 -24.73 -7.51 -15.59
N PRO A 395 -24.38 -7.43 -14.28
CA PRO A 395 -23.02 -7.68 -13.80
C PRO A 395 -22.56 -9.13 -13.91
N TYR A 396 -23.47 -10.10 -14.00
CA TYR A 396 -23.10 -11.52 -13.91
C TYR A 396 -22.10 -11.95 -15.00
N THR A 397 -22.27 -11.48 -16.24
CA THR A 397 -21.33 -11.79 -17.33
C THR A 397 -19.95 -11.16 -17.10
N VAL A 398 -19.88 -9.93 -16.60
CA VAL A 398 -18.62 -9.25 -16.26
C VAL A 398 -17.91 -9.94 -15.09
N ILE A 399 -18.68 -10.34 -14.07
CA ILE A 399 -18.14 -11.00 -12.88
C ILE A 399 -17.72 -12.43 -13.21
N SER A 400 -18.55 -13.19 -13.91
CA SER A 400 -18.27 -14.57 -14.30
C SER A 400 -17.07 -14.66 -15.25
N SER A 401 -16.99 -13.77 -16.25
CA SER A 401 -15.82 -13.69 -17.15
C SER A 401 -14.56 -13.21 -16.44
N GLY A 402 -14.68 -12.23 -15.53
CA GLY A 402 -13.57 -11.73 -14.73
C GLY A 402 -13.02 -12.78 -13.77
N ILE A 403 -13.89 -13.49 -13.05
CA ILE A 403 -13.50 -14.60 -12.18
C ILE A 403 -12.90 -15.74 -12.99
N ALA A 404 -13.48 -16.08 -14.15
CA ALA A 404 -12.91 -17.10 -15.04
C ALA A 404 -11.50 -16.69 -15.51
N ALA A 405 -11.29 -15.42 -15.88
CA ALA A 405 -9.97 -14.93 -16.25
C ALA A 405 -8.98 -15.01 -15.07
N CYS A 406 -9.39 -14.68 -13.85
CA CYS A 406 -8.55 -14.82 -12.65
C CYS A 406 -8.22 -16.30 -12.39
N ILE A 407 -9.20 -17.20 -12.48
CA ILE A 407 -9.02 -18.64 -12.30
C ILE A 407 -8.08 -19.21 -13.38
N ILE A 408 -8.18 -18.76 -14.62
CA ILE A 408 -7.26 -19.16 -15.69
C ILE A 408 -5.83 -18.71 -15.39
N GLN A 409 -5.64 -17.50 -14.87
CA GLN A 409 -4.31 -17.02 -14.46
C GLN A 409 -3.78 -17.83 -13.28
N LEU A 410 -4.62 -18.14 -12.30
CA LEU A 410 -4.27 -18.98 -11.14
C LEU A 410 -3.99 -20.43 -11.51
N GLY A 411 -4.62 -20.97 -12.54
CA GLY A 411 -4.40 -22.35 -13.00
C GLY A 411 -3.20 -22.51 -13.93
N LYS A 412 -2.61 -21.40 -14.41
CA LYS A 412 -1.31 -21.42 -15.09
C LYS A 412 -0.15 -21.54 -14.08
N ALA A 413 -0.28 -20.84 -12.95
CA ALA A 413 0.60 -20.91 -11.78
C ALA A 413 0.47 -22.24 -11.05
#